data_AF-A0A812IXU7-F1
#
_entry.id   AF-A0A812IXU7-F1
#
_cell.length_a   1.000
_cell.length_b   1.000
_cell.length_c   1.000
_cell.angle_alpha   90.00
_cell.angle_beta   90.00
_cell.angle_gamma   90.00
#
_symmetry.space_group_name_H-M   'P 1'
#
loop_
_entity.id
_entity.type
_entity.pdbx_description
1 polymer ?
#
loop_
_entity_poly.entity_id
_entity_poly.type
_entity_poly.pdbx_seq_one_letter_code
_entity_poly.pdbx_strand_id
1 'polypeptide(L)'
;EKGHTLSQRGLCLTPCLDKSIWHARPHAVFDDGLFHRAIIEVRYDPARAKQSRNKGKKGASNITINSDAVAITGLIIQVNSQVYAGEERFKGWDDDLEVVPRPVLKSRQACERQRRRDHERRRQPVVGNDSSSQRERSRPRESSLVARLEAEAQLERERRRLEYEARRETYARRAEEAWRERDELRRQHAQREEEARRRRRSWSPPGRFNVFSPSRRRRRRTRSRSRVQ
;
A
#
# COMPACT_ATOMS: atom_id res chain seq x y z
N GLU A 1 -16.45 -16.36 -10.92
CA GLU A 1 -15.65 -15.12 -10.86
C GLU A 1 -16.53 -13.95 -11.28
N LYS A 2 -16.91 -13.05 -10.36
CA LYS A 2 -17.63 -11.81 -10.73
C LYS A 2 -16.61 -10.68 -10.85
N GLY A 3 -15.62 -10.90 -11.72
CA GLY A 3 -14.70 -9.83 -12.10
C GLY A 3 -15.51 -8.71 -12.76
N HIS A 4 -15.21 -7.46 -12.42
CA HIS A 4 -15.76 -6.31 -13.13
C HIS A 4 -15.53 -6.54 -14.63
N THR A 5 -16.60 -6.62 -15.41
CA THR A 5 -16.53 -6.66 -16.87
C THR A 5 -15.95 -5.33 -17.33
N LEU A 6 -14.62 -5.25 -17.44
CA LEU A 6 -13.95 -4.14 -18.09
C LEU A 6 -14.39 -4.17 -19.56
N SER A 7 -15.36 -3.32 -19.86
CA SER A 7 -16.03 -3.24 -21.16
C SER A 7 -15.07 -2.94 -22.32
N GLN A 8 -13.83 -2.49 -22.01
CA GLN A 8 -12.82 -2.15 -23.00
C GLN A 8 -11.44 -2.66 -22.56
N ARG A 9 -10.69 -3.22 -23.51
CA ARG A 9 -9.29 -3.59 -23.31
C ARG A 9 -8.47 -2.31 -23.05
N GLY A 10 -7.78 -2.26 -21.91
CA GLY A 10 -6.90 -1.15 -21.53
C GLY A 10 -6.72 -1.03 -20.02
N LEU A 11 -5.76 -0.20 -19.61
CA LEU A 11 -5.56 0.22 -18.22
C LEU A 11 -6.63 1.26 -17.86
N CYS A 12 -7.33 1.03 -16.76
CA CYS A 12 -8.31 1.97 -16.23
C CYS A 12 -7.66 2.81 -15.12
N LEU A 13 -7.57 4.12 -15.35
CA LEU A 13 -6.97 5.08 -14.44
C LEU A 13 -8.04 5.99 -13.84
N THR A 14 -7.81 6.45 -12.61
CA THR A 14 -8.64 7.45 -11.93
C THR A 14 -7.73 8.50 -11.29
N PRO A 15 -8.05 9.80 -11.44
CA PRO A 15 -7.31 10.86 -10.74
C PRO A 15 -7.68 10.97 -9.26
N CYS A 16 -8.72 10.25 -8.81
CA CYS A 16 -9.20 10.27 -7.44
C CYS A 16 -8.63 9.10 -6.65
N LEU A 17 -7.82 9.41 -5.62
CA LEU A 17 -7.18 8.44 -4.74
C LEU A 17 -8.20 7.53 -4.05
N ASP A 18 -9.32 8.07 -3.57
CA ASP A 18 -10.37 7.28 -2.91
C ASP A 18 -10.89 6.16 -3.82
N LYS A 19 -11.12 6.45 -5.11
CA LYS A 19 -11.53 5.45 -6.09
C LYS A 19 -10.42 4.42 -6.34
N SER A 20 -9.15 4.83 -6.35
CA SER A 20 -8.03 3.88 -6.47
C SER A 20 -7.97 2.92 -5.29
N ILE A 21 -8.26 3.38 -4.06
CA ILE A 21 -8.28 2.53 -2.85
C ILE A 21 -9.32 1.41 -2.97
N TRP A 22 -10.49 1.69 -3.53
CA TRP A 22 -11.54 0.68 -3.77
C TRP A 22 -11.10 -0.44 -4.72
N HIS A 23 -10.17 -0.14 -5.64
CA HIS A 23 -9.63 -1.12 -6.58
C HIS A 23 -8.32 -1.77 -6.10
N ALA A 24 -7.60 -1.13 -5.18
CA ALA A 24 -6.43 -1.71 -4.54
C ALA A 24 -6.88 -2.74 -3.50
N ARG A 25 -6.90 -4.01 -3.90
CA ARG A 25 -7.26 -5.11 -2.99
C ARG A 25 -6.28 -5.17 -1.80
N PRO A 26 -6.73 -5.53 -0.59
CA PRO A 26 -5.84 -5.74 0.54
C PRO A 26 -5.12 -7.08 0.43
N HIS A 27 -3.80 -7.08 0.67
CA HIS A 27 -2.91 -8.25 0.62
C HIS A 27 -2.20 -8.48 1.95
N ALA A 28 -2.13 -9.73 2.41
CA ALA A 28 -1.28 -10.14 3.54
C ALA A 28 0.07 -10.61 2.97
N VAL A 29 1.04 -9.69 2.87
CA VAL A 29 2.32 -9.93 2.17
C VAL A 29 3.41 -10.47 3.11
N PHE A 30 3.40 -10.07 4.38
CA PHE A 30 4.50 -10.33 5.32
C PHE A 30 4.17 -11.36 6.40
N ASP A 31 2.99 -11.99 6.32
CA ASP A 31 2.46 -12.92 7.34
C ASP A 31 2.48 -12.33 8.78
N ASP A 32 2.38 -11.01 8.88
CA ASP A 32 2.37 -10.25 10.13
C ASP A 32 0.96 -10.03 10.70
N GLY A 33 -0.05 -10.64 10.07
CA GLY A 33 -1.46 -10.42 10.36
C GLY A 33 -1.99 -9.07 9.88
N LEU A 34 -1.19 -8.28 9.16
CA LEU A 34 -1.58 -6.98 8.64
C LEU A 34 -1.86 -7.05 7.13
N PHE A 35 -2.85 -6.27 6.70
CA PHE A 35 -3.20 -6.14 5.30
C PHE A 35 -2.61 -4.85 4.72
N HIS A 36 -2.07 -4.94 3.52
CA HIS A 36 -1.40 -3.86 2.83
C HIS A 36 -2.10 -3.62 1.49
N ARG A 37 -2.23 -2.35 1.07
CA ARG A 37 -2.69 -2.01 -0.28
C ARG A 37 -1.57 -1.33 -1.03
N ALA A 38 -1.38 -1.74 -2.28
CA ALA A 38 -0.46 -1.11 -3.21
C ALA A 38 -1.26 -0.29 -4.23
N ILE A 39 -0.96 1.00 -4.35
CA ILE A 39 -1.57 1.91 -5.32
C ILE A 39 -0.44 2.43 -6.21
N ILE A 40 -0.56 2.19 -7.52
CA ILE A 40 0.46 2.57 -8.49
C ILE A 40 0.16 3.99 -8.98
N GLU A 41 1.15 4.87 -8.84
CA GLU A 41 1.10 6.19 -9.46
C GLU A 41 1.65 6.10 -10.87
N VAL A 42 0.94 6.68 -11.83
CA VAL A 42 1.31 6.64 -13.23
C VAL A 42 1.22 8.02 -13.88
N ARG A 43 2.14 8.28 -14.80
CA ARG A 43 2.01 9.33 -15.81
C ARG A 43 1.53 8.69 -17.11
N TYR A 44 0.69 9.40 -17.85
CA TYR A 44 0.13 8.92 -19.10
C TYR A 44 0.11 10.01 -20.15
N ASP A 45 0.09 9.62 -21.42
CA ASP A 45 -0.05 10.55 -22.55
C ASP A 45 -1.54 10.92 -22.76
N PRO A 46 -1.95 12.18 -22.53
CA PRO A 46 -3.33 12.60 -22.67
C PRO A 46 -3.84 12.54 -24.12
N ALA A 47 -2.95 12.61 -25.12
CA ALA A 47 -3.34 12.51 -26.53
C ALA A 47 -3.82 11.10 -26.90
N ARG A 48 -3.39 10.09 -26.15
CA ARG A 48 -3.76 8.67 -26.34
C ARG A 48 -4.85 8.20 -25.38
N ALA A 49 -5.30 9.08 -24.48
CA ALA A 49 -6.30 8.75 -23.48
C ALA A 49 -7.71 8.72 -24.07
N LYS A 50 -8.40 7.58 -23.95
CA LYS A 50 -9.83 7.49 -24.25
C LYS A 50 -10.60 7.90 -23.01
N GLN A 51 -11.06 9.14 -22.97
CA GLN A 51 -11.93 9.61 -21.89
C GLN A 51 -13.33 9.02 -22.04
N SER A 52 -13.67 8.09 -21.15
CA SER A 52 -15.07 7.70 -20.98
C SER A 52 -15.80 8.82 -20.22
N ARG A 53 -16.37 9.77 -20.96
CA ARG A 53 -17.34 10.71 -20.37
C ARG A 53 -18.61 9.91 -20.12
N ASN A 54 -18.78 9.45 -18.89
CA ASN A 54 -20.09 8.96 -18.43
C ASN A 54 -21.08 10.12 -18.51
N LYS A 55 -21.78 10.24 -19.65
CA LYS A 55 -22.87 11.20 -19.87
C LYS A 55 -23.92 10.97 -18.77
N GLY A 56 -23.90 11.79 -17.72
CA GLY A 56 -24.94 11.80 -16.68
C GLY A 56 -24.48 11.70 -15.23
N LYS A 57 -23.24 11.29 -14.92
CA LYS A 57 -22.73 11.29 -13.54
C LYS A 57 -21.62 12.32 -13.35
N LYS A 58 -21.95 13.45 -12.71
CA LYS A 58 -20.97 14.41 -12.19
C LYS A 58 -20.10 13.70 -11.15
N GLY A 59 -18.84 13.40 -11.47
CA GLY A 59 -17.91 12.85 -10.49
C GLY A 59 -16.92 11.83 -11.05
N ALA A 60 -15.81 12.36 -11.59
CA ALA A 60 -14.62 11.65 -12.06
C ALA A 60 -14.84 10.64 -13.19
N SER A 61 -14.45 11.05 -14.41
CA SER A 61 -14.28 10.20 -15.58
C SER A 61 -13.15 9.21 -15.33
N ASN A 62 -13.43 7.92 -15.51
CA ASN A 62 -12.39 6.91 -15.62
C ASN A 62 -11.71 7.08 -16.98
N ILE A 63 -10.38 6.99 -16.98
CA ILE A 63 -9.55 7.15 -18.17
C ILE A 63 -9.11 5.76 -18.59
N THR A 64 -9.42 5.36 -19.81
CA THR A 64 -8.93 4.09 -20.36
C THR A 64 -7.80 4.39 -21.34
N ILE A 65 -6.66 3.74 -21.14
CA ILE A 65 -5.48 3.93 -21.97
C ILE A 65 -4.76 2.61 -22.22
N ASN A 66 -4.04 2.51 -23.33
CA ASN A 66 -3.18 1.36 -23.60
C ASN A 66 -1.92 1.39 -22.72
N SER A 67 -1.32 0.22 -22.48
CA SER A 67 -0.14 0.08 -21.62
C SER A 67 1.13 0.77 -22.15
N ASP A 68 1.25 0.94 -23.47
CA ASP A 68 2.39 1.61 -24.12
C ASP A 68 2.42 3.13 -23.89
N ALA A 69 1.30 3.71 -23.48
CA ALA A 69 1.15 5.14 -23.25
C ALA A 69 1.15 5.52 -21.75
N VAL A 70 1.61 4.61 -20.89
CA VAL A 70 1.67 4.77 -19.44
C VAL A 70 3.07 4.47 -18.93
N ALA A 71 3.55 5.31 -18.01
CA ALA A 71 4.77 5.08 -17.26
C ALA A 71 4.47 5.10 -15.76
N ILE A 72 4.94 4.08 -15.04
CA ILE A 72 4.85 4.03 -13.58
C ILE A 72 5.83 5.06 -13.02
N THR A 73 5.35 5.95 -12.17
CA THR A 73 6.17 6.99 -11.52
C THR A 73 6.40 6.75 -10.04
N GLY A 74 5.49 6.03 -9.39
CA GLY A 74 5.54 5.87 -7.95
C GLY A 74 4.67 4.72 -7.48
N LEU A 75 4.85 4.38 -6.22
CA LEU A 75 4.10 3.36 -5.52
C LEU A 75 3.71 3.90 -4.14
N ILE A 76 2.42 3.96 -3.87
CA ILE A 76 1.88 4.28 -2.55
C ILE A 76 1.52 2.96 -1.88
N ILE A 77 2.08 2.72 -0.70
CA ILE A 77 1.76 1.56 0.13
C ILE A 77 0.95 2.03 1.32
N GLN A 78 -0.30 1.58 1.44
CA GLN A 78 -1.10 1.75 2.64
C GLN A 78 -0.87 0.55 3.56
N VAL A 79 -0.08 0.79 4.60
CA VAL A 79 0.21 -0.19 5.65
C VAL A 79 -1.01 -0.37 6.56
N ASN A 80 -1.31 -1.61 6.95
CA ASN A 80 -2.42 -1.95 7.84
C ASN A 80 -3.79 -1.41 7.39
N SER A 81 -4.07 -1.50 6.09
CA SER A 81 -5.35 -1.09 5.52
C SER A 81 -6.42 -2.13 5.83
N GLN A 82 -7.46 -1.72 6.55
CA GLN A 82 -8.56 -2.60 6.96
C GLN A 82 -9.28 -3.19 5.74
N VAL A 83 -9.69 -4.44 5.86
CA VAL A 83 -10.54 -5.12 4.87
C VAL A 83 -11.99 -4.76 5.16
N TYR A 84 -12.68 -4.15 4.21
CA TYR A 84 -14.09 -3.81 4.36
C TYR A 84 -14.99 -5.01 4.03
N ALA A 85 -16.19 -5.04 4.62
CA ALA A 85 -17.16 -6.10 4.35
C ALA A 85 -17.55 -6.11 2.86
N GLY A 86 -17.44 -7.28 2.21
CA GLY A 86 -17.73 -7.45 0.79
C GLY A 86 -16.56 -7.18 -0.16
N GLU A 87 -15.40 -6.76 0.35
CA GLU A 87 -14.18 -6.74 -0.48
C GLU A 87 -13.67 -8.15 -0.73
N GLU A 88 -13.34 -8.45 -1.99
CA GLU A 88 -12.63 -9.67 -2.33
C GLU A 88 -11.21 -9.61 -1.77
N ARG A 89 -10.81 -10.70 -1.12
CA ARG A 89 -9.44 -10.87 -0.62
C ARG A 89 -8.61 -11.55 -1.68
N PHE A 90 -7.34 -11.19 -1.73
CA PHE A 90 -6.38 -11.97 -2.48
C PHE A 90 -6.27 -13.36 -1.83
N LYS A 91 -6.55 -14.43 -2.58
CA LYS A 91 -6.61 -15.80 -2.03
C LYS A 91 -5.22 -16.35 -1.69
N GLY A 92 -4.19 -15.88 -2.37
CA GLY A 92 -2.81 -16.31 -2.24
C GLY A 92 -1.96 -15.60 -3.28
N TRP A 93 -0.65 -15.57 -3.06
CA TRP A 93 0.30 -15.07 -4.06
C TRP A 93 0.38 -16.05 -5.23
N ASP A 94 0.45 -15.51 -6.45
CA ASP A 94 0.63 -16.31 -7.66
C ASP A 94 2.07 -16.10 -8.14
N ASP A 95 2.92 -17.09 -7.89
CA ASP A 95 4.35 -17.05 -8.21
C ASP A 95 4.58 -16.83 -9.72
N ASP A 96 3.65 -17.25 -10.58
CA ASP A 96 3.78 -17.10 -12.04
C ASP A 96 3.60 -15.64 -12.49
N LEU A 97 2.97 -14.80 -11.67
CA LEU A 97 2.82 -13.36 -11.90
C LEU A 97 3.95 -12.53 -11.28
N GLU A 98 4.85 -13.17 -10.52
CA GLU A 98 6.00 -12.49 -9.94
C GLU A 98 7.02 -12.15 -11.02
N VAL A 99 7.11 -10.86 -11.36
CA VAL A 99 8.21 -10.37 -12.19
C VAL A 99 9.45 -10.26 -11.32
N VAL A 100 10.25 -11.31 -11.27
CA VAL A 100 11.59 -11.23 -10.70
C VAL A 100 12.42 -10.32 -11.60
N PRO A 101 12.81 -9.11 -11.15
CA PRO A 101 13.64 -8.25 -11.96
C PRO A 101 14.89 -9.06 -12.30
N ARG A 102 15.18 -9.21 -13.60
CA ARG A 102 16.43 -9.85 -14.03
C ARG A 102 17.52 -9.17 -13.21
N PRO A 103 18.39 -9.93 -12.53
CA PRO A 103 19.45 -9.33 -11.74
C PRO A 103 20.12 -8.35 -12.68
N VAL A 104 20.00 -7.05 -12.36
CA VAL A 104 20.68 -6.03 -13.13
C VAL A 104 22.12 -6.44 -12.93
N LEU A 105 22.73 -7.00 -13.97
CA LEU A 105 24.16 -7.16 -14.05
C LEU A 105 24.68 -5.72 -14.10
N LYS A 106 24.62 -5.02 -12.96
CA LYS A 106 25.50 -3.91 -12.63
C LYS A 106 26.86 -4.56 -12.64
N SER A 107 27.36 -4.71 -13.86
CA SER A 107 28.62 -5.27 -14.28
C SER A 107 29.32 -6.01 -13.13
N ARG A 108 28.99 -7.30 -12.96
CA ARG A 108 29.93 -8.22 -12.30
C ARG A 108 31.34 -7.95 -12.83
N GLN A 109 31.46 -7.68 -14.12
CA GLN A 109 32.66 -7.17 -14.78
C GLN A 109 33.27 -5.88 -14.17
N ALA A 110 32.53 -4.87 -13.72
CA ALA A 110 33.13 -3.68 -13.11
C ALA A 110 33.56 -3.93 -11.67
N CYS A 111 32.75 -4.65 -10.88
CA CYS A 111 33.14 -5.04 -9.52
C CYS A 111 34.33 -6.03 -9.53
N GLU A 112 34.38 -6.92 -10.52
CA GLU A 112 35.46 -7.89 -10.73
C GLU A 112 36.72 -7.23 -11.31
N ARG A 113 36.59 -6.24 -12.19
CA ARG A 113 37.71 -5.37 -12.61
C ARG A 113 38.28 -4.59 -11.42
N GLN A 114 37.44 -4.08 -10.52
CA GLN A 114 37.88 -3.38 -9.31
C GLN A 114 38.63 -4.35 -8.37
N ARG A 115 38.06 -5.53 -8.10
CA ARG A 115 38.71 -6.57 -7.29
C ARG A 115 40.03 -7.06 -7.86
N ARG A 116 40.14 -7.22 -9.19
CA ARG A 116 41.41 -7.55 -9.84
C ARG A 116 42.45 -6.45 -9.62
N ARG A 117 42.10 -5.18 -9.81
CA ARG A 117 43.00 -4.04 -9.53
C ARG A 117 43.46 -4.00 -8.07
N ASP A 118 42.56 -4.25 -7.12
CA ASP A 118 42.90 -4.25 -5.69
C ASP A 118 43.78 -5.44 -5.31
N HIS A 119 43.56 -6.61 -5.91
CA HIS A 119 44.38 -7.78 -5.67
C HIS A 119 45.79 -7.63 -6.30
N GLU A 120 45.88 -7.00 -7.48
CA GLU A 120 47.13 -6.70 -8.17
C GLU A 120 47.95 -5.64 -7.42
N ARG A 121 47.30 -4.63 -6.82
CA ARG A 121 47.95 -3.68 -5.88
C ARG A 121 48.51 -4.37 -4.64
N ARG A 122 47.83 -5.37 -4.09
CA ARG A 122 48.30 -6.13 -2.91
C ARG A 122 49.41 -7.14 -3.22
N ARG A 123 49.56 -7.54 -4.49
CA ARG A 123 50.62 -8.45 -4.94
C ARG A 123 51.91 -7.74 -5.32
N GLN A 124 51.99 -6.41 -5.23
CA GLN A 124 53.28 -5.76 -5.35
C GLN A 124 54.19 -6.28 -4.23
N PRO A 125 55.32 -6.93 -4.56
CA PRO A 125 56.19 -7.52 -3.58
C PRO A 125 56.79 -6.39 -2.75
N VAL A 126 56.43 -6.33 -1.47
CA VAL A 126 57.28 -5.67 -0.49
C VAL A 126 58.57 -6.48 -0.51
N VAL A 127 59.62 -5.91 -1.11
CA VAL A 127 60.97 -6.47 -1.13
C VAL A 127 61.47 -6.42 0.32
N GLY A 128 61.10 -7.45 1.08
CA GLY A 128 61.53 -7.70 2.44
C GLY A 128 62.29 -9.01 2.44
N ASN A 129 63.61 -8.90 2.52
CA ASN A 129 64.45 -9.97 3.01
C ASN A 129 63.84 -10.51 4.30
N ASP A 130 63.64 -11.83 4.40
CA ASP A 130 64.40 -12.64 5.35
C ASP A 130 63.92 -14.08 5.42
N SER A 131 64.88 -14.96 5.20
CA SER A 131 65.25 -16.02 6.14
C SER A 131 64.14 -16.94 6.64
N SER A 132 63.94 -17.99 5.84
CA SER A 132 63.61 -19.35 6.27
C SER A 132 63.96 -19.68 7.72
N SER A 133 62.96 -20.01 8.53
CA SER A 133 63.07 -21.10 9.52
C SER A 133 61.69 -21.58 9.97
N GLN A 134 61.40 -22.82 9.54
CA GLN A 134 60.61 -23.84 10.21
C GLN A 134 59.77 -23.40 11.41
N ARG A 135 58.45 -23.27 11.20
CA ARG A 135 57.46 -23.58 12.24
C ARG A 135 56.30 -24.32 11.60
N GLU A 136 56.44 -25.64 11.50
CA GLU A 136 55.31 -26.56 11.37
C GLU A 136 54.45 -26.43 12.64
N ARG A 137 53.56 -25.44 12.65
CA ARG A 137 52.50 -25.36 13.65
C ARG A 137 51.33 -26.19 13.15
N SER A 138 51.13 -27.30 13.85
CA SER A 138 49.96 -28.16 13.90
C SER A 138 48.71 -27.48 13.32
N ARG A 139 48.29 -27.91 12.12
CA ARG A 139 47.02 -27.47 11.53
C ARG A 139 45.91 -27.85 12.51
N PRO A 140 45.11 -26.89 13.01
CA PRO A 140 43.95 -27.24 13.81
C PRO A 140 43.03 -28.13 12.97
N ARG A 141 42.56 -29.23 13.57
CA ARG A 141 41.67 -30.21 12.91
C ARG A 141 40.51 -29.45 12.26
N GLU A 142 40.33 -29.62 10.96
CA GLU A 142 39.32 -28.91 10.15
C GLU A 142 37.90 -29.02 10.73
N SER A 143 37.62 -30.10 11.46
CA SER A 143 36.38 -30.30 12.22
C SER A 143 36.09 -29.21 13.26
N SER A 144 37.11 -28.57 13.84
CA SER A 144 36.96 -27.49 14.82
C SER A 144 36.54 -26.17 14.19
N LEU A 145 36.95 -25.92 12.94
CA LEU A 145 36.56 -24.70 12.21
C LEU A 145 35.12 -24.77 11.73
N VAL A 146 34.69 -25.94 11.24
CA VAL A 146 33.30 -26.16 10.82
C VAL A 146 32.35 -25.97 12.01
N ALA A 147 32.65 -26.58 13.16
CA ALA A 147 31.83 -26.43 14.37
C ALA A 147 31.73 -24.97 14.85
N ARG A 148 32.80 -24.18 14.72
CA ARG A 148 32.78 -22.74 15.06
C ARG A 148 31.89 -21.94 14.11
N LEU A 149 31.98 -22.18 12.80
CA LEU A 149 31.15 -21.50 11.81
C LEU A 149 29.67 -21.84 11.97
N GLU A 150 29.35 -23.09 12.30
CA GLU A 150 27.97 -23.51 12.59
C GLU A 150 27.43 -22.84 13.84
N ALA A 151 28.22 -22.76 14.92
CA ALA A 151 27.84 -22.07 16.14
C ALA A 151 27.63 -20.56 15.91
N GLU A 152 28.50 -19.90 15.14
CA GLU A 152 28.33 -18.49 14.75
C GLU A 152 27.05 -18.28 13.92
N ALA A 153 26.77 -19.18 12.97
CA ALA A 153 25.55 -19.11 12.16
C ALA A 153 24.28 -19.31 13.00
N GLN A 154 24.32 -20.18 14.02
CA GLN A 154 23.21 -20.35 14.96
C GLN A 154 22.97 -19.08 15.79
N LEU A 155 24.03 -18.49 16.35
CA LEU A 155 23.94 -17.22 17.08
C LEU A 155 23.39 -16.08 16.19
N GLU A 156 23.79 -16.03 14.92
CA GLU A 156 23.27 -15.02 14.00
C GLU A 156 21.76 -15.21 13.72
N ARG A 157 21.29 -16.46 13.57
CA ARG A 157 19.87 -16.77 13.40
C ARG A 157 19.06 -16.37 14.64
N GLU A 158 19.55 -16.68 15.83
CA GLU A 158 18.88 -16.28 17.08
C GLU A 158 18.82 -14.76 17.23
N ARG A 159 19.92 -14.06 16.91
CA ARG A 159 19.94 -12.60 16.92
C ARG A 159 18.92 -12.00 15.95
N ARG A 160 18.82 -12.52 14.73
CA ARG A 160 17.83 -12.06 13.74
C ARG A 160 16.40 -12.34 14.20
N ARG A 161 16.16 -13.48 14.86
CA ARG A 161 14.85 -13.82 15.44
C ARG A 161 14.46 -12.84 16.54
N LEU A 162 15.35 -12.56 17.49
CA LEU A 162 15.10 -11.59 18.56
C LEU A 162 14.90 -10.18 18.01
N GLU A 163 15.67 -9.77 17.01
CA GLU A 163 15.49 -8.48 16.34
C GLU A 163 14.13 -8.40 15.64
N TYR A 164 13.69 -9.48 15.00
CA TYR A 164 12.38 -9.56 14.38
C TYR A 164 11.25 -9.49 15.42
N GLU A 165 11.35 -10.22 16.53
CA GLU A 165 10.39 -10.18 17.64
C GLU A 165 10.31 -8.77 18.24
N ALA A 166 11.44 -8.12 18.50
CA ALA A 166 11.48 -6.74 18.99
C ALA A 166 10.83 -5.76 18.01
N ARG A 167 11.11 -5.88 16.71
CA ARG A 167 10.45 -5.05 15.68
C ARG A 167 8.94 -5.28 15.69
N ARG A 168 8.50 -6.54 15.71
CA ARG A 168 7.08 -6.91 15.76
C ARG A 168 6.38 -6.28 16.97
N GLU A 169 6.99 -6.31 18.15
CA GLU A 169 6.46 -5.66 19.36
C GLU A 169 6.36 -4.14 19.22
N THR A 170 7.37 -3.49 18.63
CA THR A 170 7.32 -2.04 18.40
C THR A 170 6.22 -1.65 17.41
N TYR A 171 5.99 -2.46 16.38
CA TYR A 171 4.88 -2.26 15.44
C TYR A 171 3.52 -2.49 16.10
N ALA A 172 3.39 -3.52 16.94
CA ALA A 172 2.17 -3.76 17.70
C ALA A 172 1.83 -2.56 18.60
N ARG A 173 2.82 -2.02 19.33
CA ARG A 173 2.63 -0.83 20.18
C ARG A 173 2.19 0.39 19.38
N ARG A 174 2.85 0.67 18.25
CA ARG A 174 2.46 1.78 17.36
C ARG A 174 1.05 1.59 16.79
N ALA A 175 0.67 0.36 16.47
CA ALA A 175 -0.67 0.05 15.99
C ALA A 175 -1.72 0.33 17.09
N GLU A 176 -1.47 -0.09 18.33
CA GLU A 176 -2.33 0.22 19.48
C GLU A 176 -2.47 1.72 19.73
N GLU A 177 -1.37 2.48 19.67
CA GLU A 177 -1.38 3.95 19.80
C GLU A 177 -2.22 4.60 18.69
N ALA A 178 -2.03 4.19 17.44
CA ALA A 178 -2.82 4.69 16.30
C ALA A 178 -4.33 4.37 16.46
N TRP A 179 -4.67 3.20 17.02
CA TRP A 179 -6.05 2.86 17.34
C TRP A 179 -6.64 3.76 18.42
N ARG A 180 -5.87 4.06 19.49
CA ARG A 180 -6.31 4.98 20.55
C ARG A 180 -6.55 6.38 20.00
N GLU A 181 -5.64 6.90 19.18
CA GLU A 181 -5.77 8.22 18.55
C GLU A 181 -7.02 8.29 17.65
N ARG A 182 -7.27 7.25 16.85
CA ARG A 182 -8.46 7.17 16.00
C ARG A 182 -9.75 7.18 16.81
N ASP A 183 -9.80 6.44 17.91
CA ASP A 183 -10.99 6.40 18.78
C ASP A 183 -11.19 7.72 19.53
N GLU A 184 -10.10 8.40 19.91
CA GLU A 184 -10.17 9.75 20.46
C GLU A 184 -10.75 10.74 19.44
N LEU A 185 -10.28 10.74 18.19
CA LEU A 185 -10.83 11.56 17.12
C LEU A 185 -12.32 11.31 16.88
N ARG A 186 -12.76 10.04 16.93
CA ARG A 186 -14.19 9.68 16.84
C ARG A 186 -15.00 10.26 17.99
N ARG A 187 -14.50 10.21 19.22
CA ARG A 187 -15.16 10.81 20.39
C ARG A 187 -15.27 12.33 20.24
N GLN A 188 -14.20 12.99 19.81
CA GLN A 188 -14.20 14.44 19.57
C GLN A 188 -15.20 14.83 18.48
N HIS A 189 -15.28 14.06 17.39
CA HIS A 189 -16.26 14.28 16.32
C HIS A 189 -17.70 14.15 16.85
N ALA A 190 -17.98 13.08 17.61
CA ALA A 190 -19.29 12.86 18.21
C ALA A 190 -19.70 14.00 19.16
N GLN A 191 -18.76 14.50 19.98
CA GLN A 191 -19.00 15.66 20.85
C GLN A 191 -19.32 16.92 20.05
N ARG A 192 -18.57 17.21 18.97
CA ARG A 192 -18.84 18.35 18.09
C ARG A 192 -20.21 18.26 17.42
N GLU A 193 -20.60 17.07 16.98
CA GLU A 193 -21.94 16.84 16.41
C GLU A 193 -23.05 17.05 17.45
N GLU A 194 -22.86 16.57 18.68
CA GLU A 194 -23.81 16.78 19.76
C GLU A 194 -23.95 18.26 20.11
N GLU A 195 -22.84 18.99 20.22
CA GLU A 195 -22.83 20.42 20.47
C GLU A 195 -23.53 21.19 19.34
N ALA A 196 -23.23 20.86 18.09
CA ALA A 196 -23.91 21.44 16.93
C ALA A 196 -25.42 21.16 16.96
N ARG A 197 -25.82 19.96 17.40
CA ARG A 197 -27.24 19.61 17.59
C ARG A 197 -27.88 20.41 18.72
N ARG A 198 -27.17 20.64 19.85
CA ARG A 198 -27.64 21.50 20.95
C ARG A 198 -27.82 22.95 20.48
N ARG A 199 -26.84 23.51 19.76
CA ARG A 199 -26.91 24.86 19.17
C ARG A 199 -28.10 25.01 18.23
N ARG A 200 -28.40 24.00 17.41
CA ARG A 200 -29.59 23.99 16.53
C ARG A 200 -30.91 23.97 17.31
N ARG A 201 -30.95 23.34 18.50
CA ARG A 201 -32.13 23.33 19.36
C ARG A 201 -32.31 24.64 20.13
N SER A 202 -31.21 25.27 20.57
CA SER A 202 -31.25 26.54 21.29
C SER A 202 -31.45 27.75 20.39
N TRP A 203 -31.09 27.64 19.11
CA TRP A 203 -31.38 28.67 18.11
C TRP A 203 -32.87 28.66 17.76
N SER A 204 -33.67 29.36 18.57
CA SER A 204 -34.97 29.84 18.12
C SER A 204 -34.69 30.91 17.07
N PRO A 205 -35.13 30.75 15.81
CA PRO A 205 -34.98 31.81 14.84
C PRO A 205 -35.67 33.06 15.41
N PRO A 206 -34.98 34.23 15.45
CA PRO A 206 -35.60 35.46 15.92
C PRO A 206 -36.90 35.65 15.14
N GLY A 207 -37.98 35.83 15.90
CA GLY A 207 -39.37 35.63 15.46
C GLY A 207 -39.56 35.88 13.98
N ARG A 208 -39.78 34.80 13.22
CA ARG A 208 -40.44 34.93 11.92
C ARG A 208 -41.79 35.56 12.24
N PHE A 209 -41.88 36.86 12.05
CA PHE A 209 -43.14 37.58 11.96
C PHE A 209 -44.07 36.69 11.13
N ASN A 210 -45.15 36.22 11.74
CA ASN A 210 -46.22 35.52 11.06
C ASN A 210 -46.83 36.50 10.07
N VAL A 211 -46.22 36.62 8.88
CA VAL A 211 -46.88 37.22 7.72
C VAL A 211 -47.90 36.19 7.28
N PHE A 212 -49.06 36.30 7.93
CA PHE A 212 -50.30 35.62 7.66
C PHE A 212 -50.55 35.64 6.14
N SER A 213 -50.16 34.58 5.44
CA SER A 213 -50.44 34.45 4.01
C SER A 213 -51.86 33.91 3.86
N PRO A 214 -52.81 34.69 3.34
CA PRO A 214 -54.20 34.27 3.26
C PRO A 214 -54.37 33.17 2.21
N SER A 215 -54.86 32.03 2.67
CA SER A 215 -55.75 31.08 1.97
C SER A 215 -55.46 30.81 0.48
N ARG A 216 -54.60 29.83 0.18
CA ARG A 216 -54.72 29.09 -1.09
C ARG A 216 -55.83 28.04 -0.97
N ARG A 217 -57.01 28.40 -1.51
CA ARG A 217 -58.17 27.54 -1.73
C ARG A 217 -57.75 26.17 -2.30
N ARG A 218 -58.11 25.12 -1.57
CA ARG A 218 -58.13 23.72 -2.01
C ARG A 218 -58.98 23.59 -3.29
N ARG A 219 -58.36 23.28 -4.43
CA ARG A 219 -59.06 22.64 -5.55
C ARG A 219 -59.03 21.13 -5.32
N ARG A 220 -60.12 20.60 -4.74
CA ARG A 220 -60.48 19.17 -4.84
C ARG A 220 -60.75 18.89 -6.32
N ARG A 221 -59.89 18.12 -6.99
CA ARG A 221 -60.25 17.42 -8.23
C ARG A 221 -60.58 15.98 -7.86
N THR A 222 -61.87 15.69 -7.91
CA THR A 222 -62.47 14.36 -7.94
C THR A 222 -61.88 13.58 -9.12
N ARG A 223 -61.27 12.43 -8.85
CA ARG A 223 -60.93 11.43 -9.86
C ARG A 223 -62.03 10.38 -9.85
N SER A 224 -62.88 10.44 -10.87
CA SER A 224 -63.86 9.41 -11.20
C SER A 224 -63.15 8.10 -11.51
N ARG A 225 -63.62 7.02 -10.87
CA ARG A 225 -63.32 5.63 -11.22
C ARG A 225 -64.08 5.30 -12.51
N SER A 226 -63.37 4.94 -13.58
CA SER A 226 -63.95 4.13 -14.66
C SER A 226 -63.56 2.67 -14.42
N ARG A 227 -64.60 1.86 -14.33
CA ARG A 227 -64.62 0.41 -14.24
C ARG A 227 -64.66 -0.08 -15.69
N VAL A 228 -63.73 -0.92 -16.12
CA VAL A 228 -63.85 -1.68 -17.38
C VAL A 228 -63.66 -3.15 -17.02
N GLN A 229 -64.60 -3.92 -17.53
CA GLN A 229 -64.78 -5.37 -17.38
C GLN A 229 -63.66 -6.15 -18.04
#